data_AF-A0A3A3Z408-F1
#
_entry.id   AF-A0A3A3Z408-F1
#
_cell.length_a   1.000
_cell.length_b   1.000
_cell.length_c   1.000
_cell.angle_alpha   90.00
_cell.angle_beta   90.00
_cell.angle_gamma   90.00
#
_symmetry.space_group_name_H-M   'P 1'
#
loop_
_entity.id
_entity.type
_entity.pdbx_description
1 polymer ?
#
loop_
_entity_poly.entity_id
_entity_poly.type
_entity_poly.pdbx_seq_one_letter_code
_entity_poly.pdbx_strand_id
1 'polypeptide(L)'
;MPAAPPPHAGGMPHPTARTARTARPADVLAVAALAAAVPVLTWYAVGDLSVQGTDLDHAYRAPELPAWADAGLVAAALLAAGLAAARLLRPAGLLRRDRRWWGVLLPAAATGLLAGWGVRVATAGVIGANIGAGLVLLVGVPLGGALLLWAVGRAGVLLRRPASTT
;
A
#
# COMPACT_ATOMS: atom_id res chain seq x y z
N MET A 1 -54.31 -32.58 -42.77
CA MET A 1 -53.23 -32.75 -41.79
C MET A 1 -52.93 -31.38 -41.18
N PRO A 2 -53.12 -31.18 -39.87
CA PRO A 2 -52.83 -29.91 -39.21
C PRO A 2 -51.30 -29.69 -39.13
N ALA A 3 -50.86 -28.47 -39.47
CA ALA A 3 -49.45 -28.09 -39.50
C ALA A 3 -48.84 -28.10 -38.09
N ALA A 4 -47.62 -28.62 -37.98
CA ALA A 4 -46.88 -28.70 -36.72
C ALA A 4 -46.56 -27.29 -36.17
N PRO A 5 -46.72 -27.05 -34.86
CA PRO A 5 -46.38 -25.77 -34.25
C PRO A 5 -44.87 -25.50 -34.30
N PRO A 6 -44.45 -24.22 -34.45
CA PRO A 6 -43.04 -23.87 -34.56
C PRO A 6 -42.27 -24.14 -33.25
N PRO A 7 -40.97 -24.48 -33.34
CA PRO A 7 -40.15 -24.75 -32.17
C PRO A 7 -40.03 -23.51 -31.28
N HIS A 8 -40.32 -23.69 -30.00
CA HIS A 8 -40.21 -22.66 -28.96
C HIS A 8 -38.82 -22.00 -29.01
N ALA A 9 -38.81 -20.70 -29.31
CA ALA A 9 -37.61 -19.88 -29.22
C ALA A 9 -37.05 -20.00 -27.80
N GLY A 10 -35.87 -20.62 -27.69
CA GLY A 10 -35.16 -20.81 -26.44
C GLY A 10 -35.00 -19.47 -25.74
N GLY A 11 -35.54 -19.38 -24.52
CA GLY A 11 -35.42 -18.21 -23.68
C GLY A 11 -33.95 -17.86 -23.50
N MET A 12 -33.54 -16.75 -24.12
CA MET A 12 -32.21 -16.19 -23.89
C MET A 12 -32.07 -15.96 -22.38
N PRO A 13 -31.03 -16.49 -21.73
CA PRO A 13 -30.79 -16.24 -20.33
C PRO A 13 -30.67 -14.73 -20.14
N HIS A 14 -31.58 -14.17 -19.33
CA HIS A 14 -31.55 -12.76 -18.96
C HIS A 14 -30.14 -12.42 -18.47
N PRO A 15 -29.49 -11.37 -19.01
CA PRO A 15 -28.24 -10.86 -18.46
C PRO A 15 -28.52 -10.48 -17.00
N THR A 16 -28.09 -11.35 -16.09
CA THR A 16 -28.21 -11.14 -14.66
C THR A 16 -27.52 -9.83 -14.34
N ALA A 17 -28.31 -8.87 -13.84
CA ALA A 17 -27.86 -7.53 -13.50
C ALA A 17 -26.60 -7.64 -12.61
N ARG A 18 -25.45 -7.39 -13.23
CA ARG A 18 -24.16 -7.44 -12.57
C ARG A 18 -24.08 -6.19 -11.70
N THR A 19 -24.55 -6.32 -10.46
CA THR A 19 -24.60 -5.26 -9.46
C THR A 19 -23.25 -4.55 -9.40
N ALA A 20 -23.27 -3.23 -9.61
CA ALA A 20 -22.10 -2.38 -9.53
C ALA A 20 -21.41 -2.56 -8.17
N ARG A 21 -20.23 -3.20 -8.15
CA ARG A 21 -19.47 -3.42 -6.90
C ARG A 21 -18.64 -2.19 -6.58
N THR A 22 -19.17 -1.33 -5.72
CA THR A 22 -18.41 -0.23 -5.11
C THR A 22 -17.38 -0.78 -4.11
N ALA A 23 -16.24 -0.09 -3.97
CA ALA A 23 -15.29 -0.39 -2.92
C ALA A 23 -15.94 -0.07 -1.56
N ARG A 24 -15.92 -1.02 -0.63
CA ARG A 24 -16.44 -0.80 0.72
C ARG A 24 -15.49 0.12 1.48
N PRO A 25 -15.97 1.05 2.32
CA PRO A 25 -15.13 1.98 3.06
C PRO A 25 -14.07 1.26 3.91
N ALA A 26 -14.44 0.13 4.52
CA ALA A 26 -13.52 -0.68 5.30
C ALA A 26 -12.40 -1.35 4.47
N ASP A 27 -12.58 -1.55 3.16
CA ASP A 27 -11.50 -2.04 2.30
C ASP A 27 -10.52 -0.90 1.95
N VAL A 28 -11.02 0.32 1.75
CA VAL A 28 -10.19 1.52 1.55
C VAL A 28 -9.38 1.80 2.82
N LEU A 29 -10.00 1.72 3.99
CA LEU A 29 -9.30 1.83 5.28
C LEU A 29 -8.21 0.77 5.43
N ALA A 30 -8.44 -0.46 4.98
CA ALA A 30 -7.41 -1.50 5.01
C ALA A 30 -6.24 -1.18 4.08
N VAL A 31 -6.49 -0.66 2.87
CA VAL A 31 -5.41 -0.19 1.98
C VAL A 31 -4.59 0.92 2.66
N ALA A 32 -5.27 1.91 3.25
CA ALA A 32 -4.61 3.01 3.96
C ALA A 32 -3.80 2.53 5.17
N ALA A 33 -4.38 1.64 5.99
CA ALA A 33 -3.71 1.06 7.15
C ALA A 33 -2.46 0.27 6.74
N LEU A 34 -2.54 -0.52 5.66
CA LEU A 34 -1.38 -1.24 5.16
C LEU A 34 -0.30 -0.28 4.65
N ALA A 35 -0.67 0.73 3.88
CA ALA A 35 0.26 1.74 3.37
C ALA A 35 0.96 2.52 4.50
N ALA A 36 0.27 2.80 5.60
CA ALA A 36 0.83 3.48 6.77
C ALA A 36 1.71 2.56 7.64
N ALA A 37 1.38 1.27 7.74
CA ALA A 37 2.16 0.32 8.52
C ALA A 37 3.50 -0.03 7.87
N VAL A 38 3.53 -0.14 6.53
CA VAL A 38 4.74 -0.52 5.78
C VAL A 38 5.98 0.32 6.13
N PRO A 39 5.98 1.67 6.10
CA PRO A 39 7.18 2.45 6.40
C PRO A 39 7.70 2.22 7.82
N VAL A 40 6.81 2.05 8.80
CA VAL A 40 7.18 1.75 10.20
C VAL A 40 7.87 0.39 10.29
N LEU A 41 7.27 -0.63 9.67
CA LEU A 41 7.82 -1.99 9.67
C LEU A 41 9.15 -2.06 8.92
N THR A 42 9.28 -1.35 7.80
CA THR A 42 10.55 -1.26 7.07
C THR A 42 11.61 -0.54 7.88
N TRP A 43 11.28 0.59 8.49
CA TRP A 43 12.20 1.32 9.35
C TRP A 43 12.70 0.43 10.50
N TYR A 44 11.82 -0.30 11.17
CA TYR A 44 12.22 -1.22 12.24
C TYR A 44 13.07 -2.39 11.71
N ALA A 45 12.65 -3.02 10.62
CA ALA A 45 13.34 -4.19 10.05
C ALA A 45 14.74 -3.86 9.50
N VAL A 46 14.93 -2.66 8.95
CA VAL A 46 16.25 -2.20 8.47
C VAL A 46 17.20 -1.97 9.64
N GLY A 47 16.69 -1.53 10.80
CA GLY A 47 17.49 -1.28 11.99
C GLY A 47 18.43 -0.08 11.86
N ASP A 48 19.35 0.05 12.81
CA ASP A 48 20.37 1.10 12.77
C ASP A 48 21.45 0.75 11.73
N LEU A 49 21.78 1.73 10.89
CA LEU A 49 22.78 1.61 9.82
C LEU A 49 24.06 2.40 10.13
N SER A 50 24.18 2.93 11.36
CA SER A 50 25.33 3.72 11.79
C SER A 50 26.61 2.90 11.80
N VAL A 51 27.73 3.53 11.42
CA VAL A 51 29.05 2.91 11.58
C VAL A 51 29.46 2.93 13.05
N GLN A 52 30.33 2.00 13.47
CA GLN A 52 30.83 1.99 14.85
C GLN A 52 31.85 3.12 15.07
N GLY A 53 31.73 3.86 16.17
CA GLY A 53 32.65 4.94 16.52
C GLY A 53 32.10 5.85 17.62
N THR A 54 32.93 6.76 18.11
CA THR A 54 32.59 7.67 19.23
C THR A 54 32.33 9.12 18.79
N ASP A 55 32.34 9.41 17.49
CA ASP A 55 32.16 10.77 16.96
C ASP A 55 31.53 10.70 15.55
N LEU A 56 30.21 10.49 15.52
CA LEU A 56 29.46 10.29 14.27
C LEU A 56 28.69 11.55 13.90
N ASP A 57 28.80 11.93 12.65
CA ASP A 57 27.99 12.98 12.05
C ASP A 57 26.63 12.39 11.65
N HIS A 58 25.57 13.05 12.10
CA HIS A 58 24.20 12.71 11.72
C HIS A 58 23.59 13.88 10.95
N ALA A 59 23.03 13.60 9.78
CA ALA A 59 22.24 14.60 9.06
C ALA A 59 20.96 14.93 9.84
N TYR A 60 20.33 13.91 10.43
CA TYR A 60 19.17 14.02 11.32
C TYR A 60 19.30 13.02 12.47
N ARG A 61 19.04 13.44 13.70
CA ARG A 61 18.92 12.50 14.84
C ARG A 61 17.49 12.00 14.94
N ALA A 62 17.33 10.69 14.96
CA ALA A 62 16.04 10.07 15.25
C ALA A 62 15.62 10.41 16.69
N PRO A 63 14.32 10.61 16.96
CA PRO A 63 13.84 10.75 18.32
C PRO A 63 14.17 9.49 19.13
N GLU A 64 14.78 9.67 20.29
CA GLU A 64 14.99 8.58 21.24
C GLU A 64 13.65 8.22 21.88
N LEU A 65 13.11 7.06 21.50
CA LEU A 65 11.91 6.50 22.10
C LEU A 65 12.32 5.51 23.20
N PRO A 66 11.60 5.47 24.33
CA PRO A 66 11.81 4.41 25.30
C PRO A 66 11.44 3.05 24.69
N ALA A 67 12.13 1.98 25.09
CA ALA A 67 12.01 0.65 24.47
C ALA A 67 10.56 0.13 24.38
N TRP A 68 9.71 0.43 25.37
CA TRP A 68 8.31 0.03 25.36
C TRP A 68 7.49 0.74 24.28
N ALA A 69 7.81 2.01 23.97
CA ALA A 69 7.11 2.78 22.95
C ALA A 69 7.50 2.33 21.55
N ASP A 70 8.78 2.02 21.33
CA ASP A 70 9.25 1.44 20.08
C ASP A 70 8.61 0.07 19.81
N ALA A 71 8.64 -0.82 20.81
CA ALA A 71 7.97 -2.11 20.74
C ALA A 71 6.45 -1.97 20.51
N GLY A 72 5.79 -1.02 21.19
CA GLY A 72 4.37 -0.73 21.02
C GLY A 72 4.03 -0.24 19.60
N LEU A 73 4.85 0.64 19.03
CA LEU A 73 4.68 1.15 17.67
C LEU A 73 4.80 0.02 16.63
N VAL A 74 5.81 -0.83 16.77
CA VAL A 74 6.04 -1.97 15.88
C VAL A 74 4.91 -3.00 16.00
N ALA A 75 4.50 -3.32 17.23
CA ALA A 75 3.37 -4.24 17.46
C ALA A 75 2.08 -3.70 16.84
N ALA A 76 1.78 -2.40 17.02
CA ALA A 76 0.62 -1.76 16.41
C ALA A 76 0.68 -1.81 14.87
N ALA A 77 1.85 -1.53 14.28
CA ALA A 77 2.05 -1.60 12.84
C ALA A 77 1.88 -3.03 12.29
N LEU A 78 2.43 -4.05 12.99
CA LEU A 78 2.27 -5.45 12.62
C LEU A 78 0.80 -5.88 12.67
N LEU A 79 0.09 -5.52 13.74
CA LEU A 79 -1.33 -5.80 13.88
C LEU A 79 -2.15 -5.13 12.78
N ALA A 80 -1.91 -3.85 12.51
CA ALA A 80 -2.59 -3.11 11.45
C ALA A 80 -2.34 -3.73 10.08
N ALA A 81 -1.08 -4.06 9.75
CA ALA A 81 -0.71 -4.70 8.49
C ALA A 81 -1.36 -6.09 8.34
N GLY A 82 -1.32 -6.91 9.39
CA GLY A 82 -1.91 -8.24 9.41
C GLY A 82 -3.42 -8.21 9.21
N LEU A 83 -4.13 -7.35 9.95
CA LEU A 83 -5.58 -7.17 9.82
C LEU A 83 -5.98 -6.64 8.44
N ALA A 84 -5.24 -5.65 7.93
CA ALA A 84 -5.46 -5.10 6.60
C ALA A 84 -5.24 -6.15 5.50
N ALA A 85 -4.12 -6.87 5.54
CA ALA A 85 -3.81 -7.91 4.57
C ALA A 85 -4.85 -9.04 4.60
N ALA A 86 -5.20 -9.53 5.80
CA ALA A 86 -6.23 -10.54 5.97
C ALA A 86 -7.57 -10.10 5.36
N ARG A 87 -7.96 -8.83 5.57
CA ARG A 87 -9.18 -8.29 4.99
C ARG A 87 -9.12 -8.20 3.47
N LEU A 88 -8.02 -7.69 2.92
CA LEU A 88 -7.85 -7.48 1.47
C LEU A 88 -7.76 -8.79 0.68
N LEU A 89 -7.19 -9.85 1.29
CA LEU A 89 -6.93 -11.15 0.66
C LEU A 89 -8.05 -12.18 0.85
N ARG A 90 -9.01 -11.94 1.76
CA ARG A 90 -10.20 -12.79 1.94
C ARG A 90 -10.97 -12.96 0.62
N PRO A 91 -11.77 -14.03 0.45
CA PRO A 91 -12.54 -14.26 -0.77
C PRO A 91 -13.43 -13.08 -1.19
N ALA A 92 -14.03 -12.41 -0.21
CA ALA A 92 -14.85 -11.21 -0.40
C ALA A 92 -14.03 -9.90 -0.47
N GLY A 93 -12.70 -9.97 -0.32
CA GLY A 93 -11.79 -8.84 -0.22
C GLY A 93 -11.57 -8.10 -1.55
N LEU A 94 -11.12 -6.86 -1.44
CA LEU A 94 -10.99 -5.94 -2.57
C LEU A 94 -10.03 -6.45 -3.65
N LEU A 95 -8.87 -7.02 -3.26
CA LEU A 95 -7.85 -7.47 -4.21
C LEU A 95 -8.27 -8.71 -4.99
N ARG A 96 -9.15 -9.55 -4.40
CA ARG A 96 -9.72 -10.71 -5.09
C ARG A 96 -10.88 -10.33 -6.01
N ARG A 97 -11.66 -9.34 -5.59
CA ARG A 97 -12.83 -8.83 -6.33
C ARG A 97 -12.44 -7.99 -7.53
N ASP A 98 -11.41 -7.16 -7.39
CA ASP A 98 -10.93 -6.26 -8.43
C ASP A 98 -9.39 -6.19 -8.42
N ARG A 99 -8.78 -6.94 -9.35
CA ARG A 99 -7.32 -6.97 -9.51
C ARG A 99 -6.70 -5.60 -9.83
N ARG A 100 -7.47 -4.60 -10.27
CA ARG A 100 -6.95 -3.26 -10.58
C ARG A 100 -6.43 -2.54 -9.33
N TRP A 101 -6.87 -2.94 -8.14
CA TRP A 101 -6.38 -2.40 -6.88
C TRP A 101 -4.93 -2.77 -6.56
N TRP A 102 -4.36 -3.79 -7.22
CA TRP A 102 -2.91 -4.04 -7.16
C TRP A 102 -2.10 -2.85 -7.68
N GLY A 103 -2.62 -2.12 -8.68
CA GLY A 103 -2.00 -0.91 -9.20
C GLY A 103 -2.03 0.30 -8.24
N VAL A 104 -2.76 0.19 -7.12
CA VAL A 104 -2.75 1.16 -6.01
C VAL A 104 -1.86 0.64 -4.89
N LEU A 105 -2.05 -0.63 -4.52
CA LEU A 105 -1.37 -1.24 -3.38
C LEU A 105 0.14 -1.37 -3.58
N LEU A 106 0.60 -1.82 -4.75
CA LEU A 106 2.03 -2.03 -4.99
C LEU A 106 2.81 -0.70 -4.96
N PRO A 107 2.38 0.37 -5.66
CA PRO A 107 3.08 1.65 -5.58
C PRO A 107 3.01 2.29 -4.18
N ALA A 108 1.88 2.16 -3.47
CA ALA A 108 1.76 2.64 -2.09
C ALA A 108 2.70 1.89 -1.13
N ALA A 109 2.77 0.56 -1.23
CA ALA A 109 3.70 -0.24 -0.46
C ALA A 109 5.15 0.10 -0.79
N ALA A 110 5.50 0.22 -2.09
CA ALA A 110 6.84 0.63 -2.52
C ALA A 110 7.23 2.01 -1.98
N THR A 111 6.30 2.97 -1.96
CA THR A 111 6.51 4.28 -1.32
C THR A 111 6.82 4.13 0.17
N GLY A 112 6.05 3.31 0.88
CA GLY A 112 6.29 3.01 2.29
C GLY A 112 7.67 2.39 2.53
N LEU A 113 8.07 1.41 1.72
CA LEU A 113 9.39 0.78 1.79
C LEU A 113 10.50 1.83 1.61
N LEU A 114 10.39 2.66 0.56
CA LEU A 114 11.36 3.72 0.28
C LEU A 114 11.43 4.75 1.42
N ALA A 115 10.30 5.12 2.01
CA ALA A 115 10.26 6.06 3.12
C ALA A 115 10.91 5.47 4.39
N GLY A 116 10.55 4.24 4.78
CA GLY A 116 11.11 3.60 5.97
C GLY A 116 12.62 3.36 5.84
N TRP A 117 13.07 2.87 4.68
CA TRP A 117 14.49 2.71 4.37
C TRP A 117 15.22 4.05 4.29
N GLY A 118 14.64 5.03 3.60
CA GLY A 118 15.24 6.34 3.40
C GLY A 118 15.46 7.09 4.70
N VAL A 119 14.51 6.99 5.65
CA VAL A 119 14.69 7.56 7.00
C VAL A 119 15.89 6.91 7.70
N ARG A 120 16.05 5.58 7.65
CA ARG A 120 17.21 4.91 8.26
C ARG A 120 18.53 5.36 7.67
N VAL A 121 18.61 5.47 6.35
CA VAL A 121 19.79 5.98 5.66
C VAL A 121 20.08 7.43 6.06
N ALA A 122 19.05 8.27 6.16
CA ALA A 122 19.21 9.67 6.53
C ALA A 122 19.62 9.87 8.00
N THR A 123 19.21 8.98 8.90
CA THR A 123 19.55 9.05 10.32
C THR A 123 20.83 8.30 10.69
N ALA A 124 21.38 7.50 9.78
CA ALA A 124 22.61 6.74 10.02
C ALA A 124 23.78 7.67 10.37
N GLY A 125 24.48 7.35 11.46
CA GLY A 125 25.71 8.01 11.86
C GLY A 125 26.86 7.55 10.97
N VAL A 126 27.53 8.50 10.33
CA VAL A 126 28.69 8.24 9.46
C VAL A 126 29.82 9.20 9.80
N ILE A 127 31.02 8.90 9.31
CA ILE A 127 32.16 9.83 9.42
C ILE A 127 32.12 10.74 8.19
N GLY A 128 31.85 12.03 8.39
CA GLY A 128 31.75 13.01 7.32
C GLY A 128 30.39 13.04 6.61
N ALA A 129 30.38 13.35 5.31
CA ALA A 129 29.14 13.60 4.57
C ALA A 129 28.37 12.31 4.24
N ASN A 130 27.11 12.23 4.69
CA ASN A 130 26.21 11.12 4.36
C ASN A 130 25.70 11.21 2.91
N ILE A 131 26.47 10.64 1.98
CA ILE A 131 26.10 10.55 0.55
C ILE A 131 24.79 9.79 0.35
N GLY A 132 24.53 8.77 1.18
CA GLY A 132 23.28 8.00 1.15
C GLY A 132 22.06 8.89 1.38
N ALA A 133 22.12 9.77 2.38
CA ALA A 133 21.06 10.75 2.64
C ALA A 133 20.84 11.69 1.44
N GLY A 134 21.93 12.14 0.80
CA GLY A 134 21.87 12.92 -0.43
C GLY A 134 21.14 12.19 -1.56
N LEU A 135 21.43 10.90 -1.78
CA LEU A 135 20.75 10.07 -2.78
C LEU A 135 19.27 9.83 -2.45
N VAL A 136 18.94 9.59 -1.18
CA VAL A 136 17.55 9.47 -0.73
C VAL A 136 16.78 10.76 -1.02
N LEU A 137 17.37 11.92 -0.75
CA LEU A 137 16.73 13.21 -1.01
C LEU A 137 16.59 13.51 -2.51
N LEU A 138 17.65 13.27 -3.30
CA LEU A 138 17.67 13.61 -4.73
C LEU A 138 16.86 12.64 -5.60
N VAL A 139 16.81 11.36 -5.23
CA VAL A 139 16.16 10.30 -6.05
C VAL A 139 15.03 9.63 -5.30
N GLY A 140 15.26 9.24 -4.05
CA GLY A 140 14.27 8.50 -3.24
C GLY A 140 12.99 9.29 -3.02
N VAL A 141 13.09 10.58 -2.64
CA VAL A 141 11.92 11.44 -2.39
C VAL A 141 11.13 11.72 -3.67
N PRO A 142 11.74 12.15 -4.81
CA PRO A 142 10.99 12.31 -6.05
C PRO A 142 10.33 11.01 -6.53
N LEU A 143 11.03 9.87 -6.45
CA LEU A 143 10.49 8.57 -6.84
C LEU A 143 9.32 8.16 -5.93
N GLY A 144 9.49 8.28 -4.61
CA GLY A 144 8.43 8.01 -3.64
C GLY A 144 7.23 8.92 -3.84
N GLY A 145 7.45 10.21 -4.09
CA GLY A 145 6.41 11.18 -4.42
C GLY A 145 5.64 10.80 -5.69
N ALA A 146 6.34 10.42 -6.76
CA ALA A 146 5.72 9.97 -8.00
C ALA A 146 4.87 8.70 -7.81
N LEU A 147 5.39 7.71 -7.06
CA LEU A 147 4.66 6.48 -6.74
C LEU A 147 3.42 6.75 -5.88
N LEU A 148 3.53 7.66 -4.91
CA LEU A 148 2.41 8.06 -4.07
C LEU A 148 1.33 8.78 -4.87
N LEU A 149 1.72 9.76 -5.70
CA LEU A 149 0.81 10.47 -6.58
C LEU A 149 0.11 9.52 -7.54
N TRP A 150 0.84 8.54 -8.10
CA TRP A 150 0.26 7.49 -8.90
C TRP A 150 -0.76 6.66 -8.12
N ALA A 151 -0.41 6.20 -6.92
CA ALA A 151 -1.31 5.39 -6.09
C ALA A 151 -2.61 6.15 -5.75
N VAL A 152 -2.49 7.41 -5.33
CA VAL A 152 -3.62 8.29 -4.99
C VAL A 152 -4.48 8.58 -6.22
N GLY A 153 -3.85 8.96 -7.34
CA GLY A 153 -4.55 9.21 -8.60
C GLY A 153 -5.30 7.97 -9.08
N ARG A 154 -4.66 6.80 -9.02
CA ARG A 154 -5.27 5.54 -9.41
C ARG A 154 -6.41 5.13 -8.48
N ALA A 155 -6.25 5.31 -7.16
CA ALA A 155 -7.32 5.09 -6.20
C ALA A 155 -8.51 6.01 -6.49
N GLY A 156 -8.27 7.30 -6.73
CA GLY A 156 -9.31 8.27 -7.09
C GLY A 156 -10.08 7.87 -8.36
N VAL A 157 -9.37 7.43 -9.41
CA VAL A 157 -10.00 6.94 -10.64
C VAL A 157 -10.85 5.69 -10.37
N LEU A 158 -10.37 4.74 -9.56
CA LEU A 158 -11.10 3.52 -9.24
C LEU A 158 -12.33 3.79 -8.36
N LEU A 159 -12.25 4.76 -7.46
CA LEU A 159 -13.36 5.17 -6.60
C LEU A 159 -14.43 5.97 -7.36
N ARG A 160 -14.04 6.71 -8.41
CA ARG A 160 -14.95 7.55 -9.21
C ARG A 160 -15.62 6.83 -10.37
N ARG A 161 -15.15 5.66 -10.79
CA ARG A 161 -15.76 4.92 -11.90
C ARG A 161 -17.04 4.21 -11.42
N PRO A 162 -18.25 4.66 -11.83
CA PRO A 162 -19.42 3.79 -11.71
C PRO A 162 -19.19 2.54 -12.56
N ALA A 163 -19.73 1.39 -12.13
CA ALA A 163 -19.55 0.15 -12.88
C ALA A 163 -20.19 0.31 -14.26
N SER A 164 -19.34 0.48 -15.28
CA SER A 164 -19.76 0.56 -16.67
C SER A 164 -20.30 -0.81 -17.10
N THR A 165 -21.59 -0.85 -17.39
CA THR A 165 -22.29 -1.92 -18.10
C THR A 165 -21.69 -2.06 -19.51
N THR A 166 -20.91 -3.13 -19.72
CA THR A 166 -20.57 -3.70 -21.02
C THR A 166 -20.90 -5.18 -20.97
#